data_AF-A0A7W0SA08-F1
#
_entry.id   AF-A0A7W0SA08-F1
#
_cell.length_a   1.000
_cell.length_b   1.000
_cell.length_c   1.000
_cell.angle_alpha   90.00
_cell.angle_beta   90.00
_cell.angle_gamma   90.00
#
_symmetry.space_group_name_H-M   'P 1'
#
loop_
_entity.id
_entity.type
_entity.pdbx_description
1 polymer ?
#
loop_
_entity_poly.entity_id
_entity_poly.type
_entity_poly.pdbx_seq_one_letter_code
_entity_poly.pdbx_strand_id
1 'polypeptide(L)'
;MRRQAGTCETVQEIINIAVTAEAFAVTALGGAIESALAGALSLTEEAIQALVAARAAEQAHYEFLVESGAEPLTTTFTVPDPAILTEITTFYPTLIALEEAFIAAYIAAAQVFAIRREPRLAQIALQIGAVEAEHRAGVRFFAITAGAVTGVPNDVAFEKALFTSVGEAAAALEELGFIGGTGTEITYPGPGEIDTTGVGELRP
;
A
#
# COMPACT_ATOMS: atom_id res chain seq x y z
N MET A 1 18.55 -17.50 16.80
CA MET A 1 17.45 -18.35 17.32
C MET A 1 16.41 -18.47 16.21
N ARG A 2 16.18 -19.68 15.67
CA ARG A 2 15.07 -19.94 14.75
C ARG A 2 13.78 -19.85 15.56
N ARG A 3 12.88 -18.90 15.24
CA ARG A 3 11.51 -18.92 15.76
C ARG A 3 10.90 -20.29 15.40
N GLN A 4 10.19 -20.89 16.35
CA GLN A 4 9.31 -22.04 16.08
C GLN A 4 8.43 -21.71 14.88
N ALA A 5 8.17 -22.70 14.02
CA ALA A 5 7.19 -22.59 12.97
C ALA A 5 5.83 -22.29 13.61
N GLY A 6 5.48 -21.00 13.72
CA GLY A 6 4.13 -20.58 13.97
C GLY A 6 3.24 -21.25 12.93
N THR A 7 2.05 -21.69 13.34
CA THR A 7 1.03 -22.15 12.42
C THR A 7 0.89 -21.14 11.28
N CYS A 8 1.01 -21.60 10.02
CA CYS A 8 0.82 -20.74 8.86
C CYS A 8 -0.54 -20.04 8.96
N GLU A 9 -0.55 -18.74 8.62
CA GLU A 9 -1.77 -17.94 8.56
C GLU A 9 -2.86 -18.64 7.74
N THR A 10 -4.09 -18.49 8.19
CA THR A 10 -5.28 -18.88 7.43
C THR A 10 -5.47 -17.92 6.26
N VAL A 11 -6.22 -18.38 5.25
CA VAL A 11 -6.62 -17.50 4.14
C VAL A 11 -7.37 -16.28 4.65
N GLN A 12 -8.27 -16.47 5.63
CA GLN A 12 -9.06 -15.39 6.21
C GLN A 12 -8.19 -14.33 6.91
N GLU A 13 -7.21 -14.76 7.72
CA GLU A 13 -6.28 -13.82 8.37
C GLU A 13 -5.52 -13.01 7.33
N ILE A 14 -5.02 -13.65 6.28
CA ILE A 14 -4.30 -12.96 5.20
C ILE A 14 -5.19 -11.93 4.51
N ILE A 15 -6.39 -12.30 4.07
CA ILE A 15 -7.24 -11.37 3.32
C ILE A 15 -7.78 -10.24 4.21
N ASN A 16 -8.00 -10.48 5.51
CA ASN A 16 -8.39 -9.44 6.47
C ASN A 16 -7.26 -8.42 6.68
N ILE A 17 -6.01 -8.88 6.72
CA ILE A 17 -4.86 -7.98 6.81
C ILE A 17 -4.68 -7.22 5.50
N ALA A 18 -4.74 -7.90 4.36
CA ALA A 18 -4.62 -7.27 3.04
C ALA A 18 -5.67 -6.18 2.85
N VAL A 19 -6.95 -6.45 3.12
CA VAL A 19 -8.02 -5.46 2.97
C VAL A 19 -7.88 -4.28 3.95
N THR A 20 -7.22 -4.48 5.10
CA THR A 20 -6.85 -3.38 6.01
C THR A 20 -5.76 -2.50 5.42
N ALA A 21 -4.76 -3.11 4.78
CA ALA A 21 -3.70 -2.38 4.08
C ALA A 21 -4.25 -1.59 2.88
N GLU A 22 -5.13 -2.18 2.08
CA GLU A 22 -5.78 -1.48 0.96
C GLU A 22 -6.62 -0.30 1.45
N ALA A 23 -7.39 -0.49 2.53
CA ALA A 23 -8.14 0.61 3.15
C ALA A 23 -7.21 1.74 3.62
N PHE A 24 -6.05 1.40 4.20
CA PHE A 24 -5.05 2.39 4.57
C PHE A 24 -4.52 3.14 3.35
N ALA A 25 -4.13 2.42 2.30
CA ALA A 25 -3.57 2.98 1.07
C ALA A 25 -4.54 3.99 0.41
N VAL A 26 -5.82 3.59 0.25
CA VAL A 26 -6.88 4.47 -0.27
C VAL A 26 -7.01 5.76 0.56
N THR A 27 -6.97 5.61 1.88
CA THR A 27 -7.15 6.73 2.82
C THR A 27 -5.94 7.67 2.80
N ALA A 28 -4.72 7.13 2.86
CA ALA A 28 -3.48 7.87 2.88
C ALA A 28 -3.25 8.64 1.57
N LEU A 29 -3.51 8.00 0.42
CA LEU A 29 -3.44 8.64 -0.88
C LEU A 29 -4.46 9.77 -1.01
N GLY A 30 -5.69 9.60 -0.49
CA GLY A 30 -6.68 10.68 -0.43
C GLY A 30 -6.16 11.92 0.31
N GLY A 31 -5.55 11.72 1.49
CA GLY A 31 -4.94 12.81 2.25
C GLY A 31 -3.78 13.49 1.53
N ALA A 32 -2.92 12.73 0.87
CA ALA A 32 -1.81 13.28 0.08
C ALA A 32 -2.30 14.10 -1.13
N ILE A 33 -3.30 13.60 -1.85
CA ILE A 33 -3.93 14.29 -2.98
C ILE A 33 -4.58 15.59 -2.51
N GLU A 34 -5.38 15.55 -1.44
CA GLU A 34 -6.00 16.75 -0.87
C GLU A 34 -4.95 17.80 -0.48
N SER A 35 -3.90 17.38 0.22
CA SER A 35 -2.82 18.28 0.62
C SER A 35 -2.10 18.90 -0.58
N ALA A 36 -1.88 18.13 -1.65
CA ALA A 36 -1.26 18.62 -2.87
C ALA A 36 -2.16 19.63 -3.62
N LEU A 37 -3.46 19.35 -3.73
CA LEU A 37 -4.44 20.26 -4.33
C LEU A 37 -4.61 21.56 -3.53
N ALA A 38 -4.42 21.51 -2.21
CA ALA A 38 -4.39 22.67 -1.33
C ALA A 38 -3.06 23.46 -1.40
N GLY A 39 -2.05 22.96 -2.12
CA GLY A 39 -0.72 23.56 -2.25
C GLY A 39 0.18 23.38 -1.02
N ALA A 40 -0.21 22.51 -0.08
CA ALA A 40 0.58 22.21 1.11
C ALA A 40 1.65 21.14 0.85
N LEU A 41 1.37 20.16 -0.02
CA LEU A 41 2.37 19.21 -0.52
C LEU A 41 2.76 19.57 -1.97
N SER A 42 4.03 19.92 -2.20
CA SER A 42 4.50 20.40 -3.50
C SER A 42 4.72 19.27 -4.51
N LEU A 43 3.64 18.71 -5.07
CA LEU A 43 3.67 17.73 -6.16
C LEU A 43 3.42 18.38 -7.53
N THR A 44 3.92 17.77 -8.61
CA THR A 44 3.55 18.19 -9.98
C THR A 44 2.15 17.66 -10.32
N GLU A 45 1.53 18.22 -11.36
CA GLU A 45 0.22 17.76 -11.84
C GLU A 45 0.26 16.27 -12.25
N GLU A 46 1.34 15.83 -12.90
CA GLU A 46 1.52 14.43 -13.30
C GLU A 46 1.69 13.50 -12.09
N ALA A 47 2.38 13.96 -11.04
CA ALA A 47 2.49 13.20 -9.80
C ALA A 47 1.13 13.07 -9.10
N ILE A 48 0.33 14.15 -9.06
CA ILE A 48 -1.04 14.11 -8.51
C ILE A 48 -1.90 13.14 -9.32
N GLN A 49 -1.84 13.20 -10.66
CA GLN A 49 -2.57 12.29 -11.53
C GLN A 49 -2.18 10.82 -11.29
N ALA A 50 -0.89 10.54 -11.09
CA ALA A 50 -0.42 9.20 -10.77
C ALA A 50 -0.96 8.72 -9.40
N LEU A 51 -0.99 9.60 -8.38
CA LEU A 51 -1.58 9.24 -7.08
C LEU A 51 -3.10 9.00 -7.16
N VAL A 52 -3.81 9.76 -8.00
CA VAL A 52 -5.25 9.54 -8.25
C VAL A 52 -5.47 8.16 -8.87
N ALA A 53 -4.67 7.79 -9.87
CA ALA A 53 -4.74 6.47 -10.50
C ALA A 53 -4.37 5.34 -9.53
N ALA A 54 -3.32 5.51 -8.72
CA ALA A 54 -2.94 4.55 -7.69
C ALA A 54 -4.08 4.35 -6.68
N ARG A 55 -4.68 5.44 -6.17
CA ARG A 55 -5.80 5.37 -5.22
C ARG A 55 -7.00 4.60 -5.78
N ALA A 56 -7.26 4.74 -7.08
CA ALA A 56 -8.31 3.97 -7.75
C ALA A 56 -7.97 2.48 -7.87
N ALA A 57 -6.70 2.13 -8.13
CA ALA A 57 -6.25 0.74 -8.10
C ALA A 57 -6.39 0.12 -6.70
N GLU A 58 -5.96 0.82 -5.64
CA GLU A 58 -6.12 0.33 -4.26
C GLU A 58 -7.58 0.17 -3.86
N GLN A 59 -8.46 1.05 -4.35
CA GLN A 59 -9.89 0.89 -4.13
C GLN A 59 -10.41 -0.38 -4.82
N ALA A 60 -9.96 -0.69 -6.03
CA ALA A 60 -10.33 -1.91 -6.73
C ALA A 60 -9.82 -3.18 -5.99
N HIS A 61 -8.59 -3.13 -5.46
CA HIS A 61 -8.04 -4.19 -4.61
C HIS A 61 -8.89 -4.39 -3.34
N TYR A 62 -9.20 -3.29 -2.64
CA TYR A 62 -10.06 -3.28 -1.47
C TYR A 62 -11.43 -3.92 -1.75
N GLU A 63 -12.13 -3.47 -2.80
CA GLU A 63 -13.45 -3.97 -3.15
C GLU A 63 -13.44 -5.46 -3.51
N PHE A 64 -12.43 -5.90 -4.26
CA PHE A 64 -12.26 -7.31 -4.58
C PHE A 64 -12.08 -8.17 -3.32
N LEU A 65 -11.28 -7.71 -2.36
CA LEU A 65 -11.05 -8.44 -1.10
C LEU A 65 -12.32 -8.48 -0.24
N VAL A 66 -13.04 -7.37 -0.13
CA VAL A 66 -14.34 -7.32 0.58
C VAL A 66 -15.35 -8.27 -0.06
N GLU A 67 -15.48 -8.26 -1.39
CA GLU A 67 -16.36 -9.19 -2.12
C GLU A 67 -15.95 -10.66 -1.95
N SER A 68 -14.65 -10.90 -1.70
CA SER A 68 -14.10 -12.22 -1.38
C SER A 68 -14.30 -12.63 0.08
N GLY A 69 -15.01 -11.81 0.87
CA GLY A 69 -15.34 -12.08 2.27
C GLY A 69 -14.28 -11.61 3.28
N ALA A 70 -13.36 -10.73 2.87
CA ALA A 70 -12.44 -10.09 3.79
C ALA A 70 -13.16 -9.03 4.65
N GLU A 71 -12.75 -8.94 5.91
CA GLU A 71 -13.21 -7.90 6.84
C GLU A 71 -11.98 -7.13 7.35
N PRO A 72 -11.90 -5.79 7.14
CA PRO A 72 -10.78 -5.02 7.63
C PRO A 72 -10.72 -5.03 9.16
N LEU A 73 -9.52 -5.17 9.70
CA LEU A 73 -9.24 -5.16 11.14
C LEU A 73 -9.50 -3.77 11.74
N THR A 74 -9.31 -2.72 10.95
CA THR A 74 -9.67 -1.34 11.26
C THR A 74 -9.95 -0.57 9.97
N THR A 75 -10.73 0.50 10.06
CA THR A 75 -10.92 1.50 9.00
C THR A 75 -10.46 2.89 9.44
N THR A 76 -9.90 2.99 10.65
CA THR A 76 -9.27 4.19 11.18
C THR A 76 -7.76 3.96 11.27
N PHE A 77 -7.02 4.90 10.72
CA PHE A 77 -5.57 4.91 10.64
C PHE A 77 -5.03 6.22 11.23
N THR A 78 -3.72 6.34 11.27
CA THR A 78 -3.03 7.47 11.86
C THR A 78 -1.97 7.98 10.91
N VAL A 79 -1.83 9.29 10.80
CA VAL A 79 -0.68 9.95 10.17
C VAL A 79 0.34 10.23 11.28
N PRO A 80 1.40 9.41 11.44
CA PRO A 80 2.31 9.51 12.58
C PRO A 80 3.19 10.76 12.54
N ASP A 81 3.54 11.21 11.33
CA ASP A 81 4.30 12.43 11.09
C ASP A 81 3.53 13.34 10.13
N PRO A 82 3.05 14.52 10.55
CA PRO A 82 2.34 15.44 9.67
C PRO A 82 3.20 15.92 8.49
N ALA A 83 4.53 15.85 8.57
CA ALA A 83 5.42 16.21 7.46
C ALA A 83 5.24 15.30 6.23
N ILE A 84 4.69 14.09 6.41
CA ILE A 84 4.29 13.21 5.29
C ILE A 84 3.32 13.93 4.35
N LEU A 85 2.49 14.83 4.87
CA LEU A 85 1.51 15.56 4.08
C LEU A 85 1.98 16.96 3.66
N THR A 86 3.18 17.41 4.03
CA THR A 86 3.61 18.79 3.72
C THR A 86 5.01 18.89 3.12
N GLU A 87 5.83 17.84 3.24
CA GLU A 87 7.23 17.87 2.82
C GLU A 87 7.54 16.72 1.86
N ILE A 88 7.96 17.04 0.63
CA ILE A 88 8.32 16.03 -0.37
C ILE A 88 9.48 15.12 0.08
N THR A 89 10.37 15.62 0.93
CA THR A 89 11.50 14.88 1.51
C THR A 89 11.08 13.86 2.57
N THR A 90 9.85 13.95 3.07
CA THR A 90 9.26 12.98 4.00
C THR A 90 8.24 12.12 3.26
N PHE A 91 7.36 12.73 2.47
CA PHE A 91 6.33 12.08 1.67
C PHE A 91 6.88 10.96 0.79
N TYR A 92 7.83 11.28 -0.11
CA TYR A 92 8.29 10.29 -1.09
C TYR A 92 9.02 9.11 -0.45
N PRO A 93 10.00 9.29 0.47
CA PRO A 93 10.61 8.15 1.15
C PRO A 93 9.61 7.31 1.93
N THR A 94 8.63 7.93 2.60
CA THR A 94 7.57 7.20 3.31
C THR A 94 6.74 6.37 2.34
N LEU A 95 6.27 6.97 1.24
CA LEU A 95 5.45 6.25 0.26
C LEU A 95 6.24 5.09 -0.35
N ILE A 96 7.51 5.29 -0.75
CA ILE A 96 8.37 4.21 -1.24
C ILE A 96 8.50 3.07 -0.22
N ALA A 97 8.68 3.39 1.07
CA ALA A 97 8.79 2.38 2.11
C ALA A 97 7.48 1.59 2.33
N LEU A 98 6.33 2.27 2.22
CA LEU A 98 5.02 1.62 2.28
C LEU A 98 4.81 0.68 1.09
N GLU A 99 5.11 1.12 -0.12
CA GLU A 99 5.07 0.28 -1.33
C GLU A 99 5.98 -0.94 -1.21
N GLU A 100 7.22 -0.78 -0.70
CA GLU A 100 8.11 -1.92 -0.44
C GLU A 100 7.51 -2.92 0.57
N ALA A 101 6.79 -2.43 1.58
CA ALA A 101 6.11 -3.28 2.53
C ALA A 101 4.90 -4.01 1.90
N PHE A 102 4.11 -3.33 1.06
CA PHE A 102 2.97 -3.93 0.35
C PHE A 102 3.42 -5.01 -0.64
N ILE A 103 4.44 -4.73 -1.46
CA ILE A 103 5.06 -5.72 -2.34
C ILE A 103 5.50 -6.95 -1.53
N ALA A 104 6.20 -6.76 -0.41
CA ALA A 104 6.67 -7.85 0.43
C ALA A 104 5.51 -8.64 1.06
N ALA A 105 4.43 -7.97 1.46
CA ALA A 105 3.23 -8.60 2.00
C ALA A 105 2.54 -9.48 0.94
N TYR A 106 2.41 -9.01 -0.29
CA TYR A 106 1.81 -9.78 -1.39
C TYR A 106 2.69 -10.96 -1.85
N ILE A 107 4.02 -10.85 -1.76
CA ILE A 107 4.92 -11.99 -1.94
C ILE A 107 4.68 -13.05 -0.86
N ALA A 108 4.58 -12.65 0.40
CA ALA A 108 4.28 -13.56 1.51
C ALA A 108 2.91 -14.22 1.35
N ALA A 109 1.87 -13.44 0.98
CA ALA A 109 0.54 -13.93 0.69
C ALA A 109 0.55 -14.98 -0.43
N ALA A 110 1.19 -14.68 -1.56
CA ALA A 110 1.31 -15.60 -2.69
C ALA A 110 1.98 -16.92 -2.29
N GLN A 111 3.03 -16.86 -1.47
CA GLN A 111 3.69 -18.05 -0.94
C GLN A 111 2.76 -18.88 -0.06
N VAL A 112 2.03 -18.26 0.87
CA VAL A 112 1.09 -18.99 1.74
C VAL A 112 -0.05 -19.59 0.92
N PHE A 113 -0.64 -18.85 -0.01
CA PHE A 113 -1.68 -19.37 -0.90
C PHE A 113 -1.19 -20.55 -1.75
N ALA A 114 0.04 -20.50 -2.26
CA ALA A 114 0.64 -21.62 -2.98
C ALA A 114 0.81 -22.87 -2.08
N ILE A 115 1.31 -22.70 -0.85
CA ILE A 115 1.44 -23.80 0.13
C ILE A 115 0.07 -24.43 0.45
N ARG A 116 -0.97 -23.59 0.54
CA ARG A 116 -2.35 -24.01 0.83
C ARG A 116 -3.10 -24.56 -0.37
N ARG A 117 -2.47 -24.59 -1.57
CA ARG A 117 -3.08 -25.03 -2.83
C ARG A 117 -4.28 -24.17 -3.25
N GLU A 118 -4.16 -22.86 -3.06
CA GLU A 118 -5.11 -21.84 -3.49
C GLU A 118 -4.55 -21.10 -4.72
N PRO A 119 -4.48 -21.73 -5.91
CA PRO A 119 -3.77 -21.17 -7.06
C PRO A 119 -4.38 -19.87 -7.58
N ARG A 120 -5.71 -19.70 -7.45
CA ARG A 120 -6.38 -18.45 -7.85
C ARG A 120 -6.00 -17.29 -6.92
N LEU A 121 -5.96 -17.51 -5.61
CA LEU A 121 -5.53 -16.49 -4.66
C LEU A 121 -4.04 -16.16 -4.82
N ALA A 122 -3.20 -17.17 -5.10
CA ALA A 122 -1.79 -16.93 -5.42
C ALA A 122 -1.64 -16.08 -6.69
N GLN A 123 -2.44 -16.34 -7.74
CA GLN A 123 -2.46 -15.51 -8.96
C GLN A 123 -2.86 -14.07 -8.65
N ILE A 124 -3.92 -13.86 -7.86
CA ILE A 124 -4.41 -12.53 -7.52
C ILE A 124 -3.38 -11.76 -6.68
N ALA A 125 -2.77 -12.40 -5.69
CA ALA A 125 -1.70 -11.78 -4.91
C ALA A 125 -0.51 -11.35 -5.79
N LEU A 126 -0.19 -12.12 -6.84
CA LEU A 126 0.82 -11.73 -7.83
C LEU A 126 0.36 -10.59 -8.75
N GLN A 127 -0.93 -10.53 -9.11
CA GLN A 127 -1.48 -9.41 -9.89
C GLN A 127 -1.38 -8.10 -9.10
N ILE A 128 -1.83 -8.12 -7.83
CA ILE A 128 -1.77 -6.93 -6.96
C ILE A 128 -0.31 -6.55 -6.69
N GLY A 129 0.54 -7.50 -6.26
CA GLY A 129 1.95 -7.21 -6.03
C GLY A 129 2.73 -6.71 -7.26
N ALA A 130 2.26 -7.00 -8.48
CA ALA A 130 2.81 -6.41 -9.69
C ALA A 130 2.40 -4.94 -9.86
N VAL A 131 1.16 -4.59 -9.51
CA VAL A 131 0.67 -3.19 -9.49
C VAL A 131 1.42 -2.37 -8.44
N GLU A 132 1.62 -2.90 -7.22
CA GLU A 132 2.44 -2.24 -6.19
C GLU A 132 3.87 -1.93 -6.68
N ALA A 133 4.45 -2.83 -7.49
CA ALA A 133 5.76 -2.58 -8.08
C ALA A 133 5.75 -1.44 -9.11
N GLU A 134 4.65 -1.27 -9.87
CA GLU A 134 4.44 -0.13 -10.76
C GLU A 134 4.26 1.17 -9.97
N HIS A 135 3.47 1.15 -8.89
CA HIS A 135 3.32 2.27 -7.97
C HIS A 135 4.67 2.72 -7.42
N ARG A 136 5.45 1.79 -6.82
CA ARG A 136 6.80 2.11 -6.32
C ARG A 136 7.70 2.71 -7.39
N ALA A 137 7.72 2.13 -8.60
CA ALA A 137 8.55 2.64 -9.68
C ALA A 137 8.12 4.07 -10.09
N GLY A 138 6.82 4.33 -10.20
CA GLY A 138 6.26 5.66 -10.47
C GLY A 138 6.62 6.67 -9.37
N VAL A 139 6.40 6.32 -8.11
CA VAL A 139 6.75 7.15 -6.95
C VAL A 139 8.24 7.49 -6.95
N ARG A 140 9.11 6.50 -7.21
CA ARG A 140 10.56 6.73 -7.32
C ARG A 140 10.91 7.68 -8.46
N PHE A 141 10.27 7.56 -9.61
CA PHE A 141 10.48 8.47 -10.73
C PHE A 141 10.19 9.93 -10.35
N PHE A 142 9.04 10.18 -9.71
CA PHE A 142 8.69 11.53 -9.26
C PHE A 142 9.60 12.02 -8.13
N ALA A 143 9.94 11.14 -7.17
CA ALA A 143 10.84 11.46 -6.07
C ALA A 143 12.25 11.87 -6.56
N ILE A 144 12.79 11.17 -7.56
CA ILE A 144 14.09 11.49 -8.16
C ILE A 144 14.02 12.83 -8.90
N THR A 145 12.99 13.01 -9.73
CA THR A 145 12.79 14.25 -10.50
C THR A 145 12.64 15.47 -9.57
N ALA A 146 11.96 15.29 -8.44
CA ALA A 146 11.78 16.32 -7.42
C ALA A 146 13.02 16.52 -6.51
N GLY A 147 14.07 15.71 -6.66
CA GLY A 147 15.27 15.77 -5.83
C GLY A 147 15.09 15.27 -4.39
N ALA A 148 13.98 14.58 -4.09
CA ALA A 148 13.71 14.02 -2.77
C ALA A 148 14.54 12.76 -2.48
N VAL A 149 14.89 12.00 -3.51
CA VAL A 149 15.77 10.82 -3.43
C VAL A 149 16.73 10.77 -4.63
N THR A 150 17.70 9.87 -4.58
CA THR A 150 18.64 9.61 -5.69
C THR A 150 18.52 8.17 -6.19
N GLY A 151 18.92 7.90 -7.43
CA GLY A 151 18.94 6.54 -8.00
C GLY A 151 18.17 6.45 -9.32
N VAL A 152 17.57 5.28 -9.57
CA VAL A 152 16.70 5.00 -10.73
C VAL A 152 15.33 4.47 -10.28
N PRO A 153 14.26 4.63 -11.07
CA PRO A 153 12.93 4.12 -10.73
C PRO A 153 12.87 2.60 -10.56
N ASN A 154 13.50 1.86 -11.46
CA ASN A 154 13.58 0.40 -11.47
C ASN A 154 14.91 -0.06 -10.84
N ASP A 155 14.99 -0.04 -9.51
CA ASP A 155 16.25 -0.24 -8.78
C ASP A 155 16.50 -1.69 -8.30
N VAL A 156 15.58 -2.62 -8.58
CA VAL A 156 15.72 -4.04 -8.19
C VAL A 156 15.51 -4.99 -9.38
N ALA A 157 16.21 -6.12 -9.35
CA ALA A 157 16.03 -7.21 -10.31
C ALA A 157 15.08 -8.31 -9.78
N PHE A 158 14.90 -8.37 -8.47
CA PHE A 158 13.96 -9.24 -7.75
C PHE A 158 13.40 -8.45 -6.58
N GLU A 159 12.09 -8.53 -6.37
CA GLU A 159 11.47 -7.86 -5.24
C GLU A 159 11.91 -8.43 -3.89
N LYS A 160 11.95 -7.56 -2.89
CA LYS A 160 12.40 -7.90 -1.55
C LYS A 160 11.30 -8.65 -0.80
N ALA A 161 11.51 -9.92 -0.48
CA ALA A 161 10.65 -10.68 0.42
C ALA A 161 10.98 -10.33 1.89
N LEU A 162 10.57 -9.13 2.34
CA LEU A 162 10.90 -8.60 3.68
C LEU A 162 10.22 -9.38 4.81
N PHE A 163 9.08 -10.01 4.51
CA PHE A 163 8.24 -10.68 5.49
C PHE A 163 8.10 -12.18 5.19
N THR A 164 7.95 -12.95 6.26
CA THR A 164 7.64 -14.39 6.19
C THR A 164 6.15 -14.69 6.35
N SER A 165 5.35 -13.67 6.72
CA SER A 165 3.90 -13.73 6.84
C SER A 165 3.29 -12.34 6.58
N VAL A 166 1.99 -12.28 6.29
CA VAL A 166 1.29 -11.01 6.04
C VAL A 166 1.08 -10.22 7.34
N GLY A 167 0.94 -10.92 8.47
CA GLY A 167 0.90 -10.33 9.81
C GLY A 167 2.19 -9.62 10.22
N GLU A 168 3.36 -10.02 9.70
CA GLU A 168 4.60 -9.26 9.91
C GLU A 168 4.54 -7.89 9.21
N ALA A 169 3.85 -7.78 8.07
CA ALA A 169 3.61 -6.49 7.41
C ALA A 169 2.65 -5.61 8.21
N ALA A 170 1.56 -6.18 8.75
CA ALA A 170 0.64 -5.44 9.62
C ALA A 170 1.35 -4.90 10.87
N ALA A 171 2.17 -5.74 11.52
CA ALA A 171 2.95 -5.34 12.68
C ALA A 171 3.94 -4.20 12.35
N ALA A 172 4.51 -4.17 11.14
CA ALA A 172 5.36 -3.07 10.71
C ALA A 172 4.58 -1.76 10.59
N LEU A 173 3.34 -1.78 10.09
CA LEU A 173 2.49 -0.58 10.03
C LEU A 173 2.09 -0.08 11.43
N GLU A 174 1.83 -1.00 12.37
CA GLU A 174 1.61 -0.66 13.78
C GLU A 174 2.85 -0.03 14.42
N GLU A 175 4.04 -0.62 14.22
CA GLU A 175 5.31 -0.12 14.76
C GLU A 175 5.65 1.27 14.20
N LEU A 176 5.37 1.52 12.93
CA LEU A 176 5.53 2.83 12.29
C LEU A 176 4.45 3.84 12.71
N GLY A 177 3.43 3.40 13.45
CA GLY A 177 2.38 4.26 14.01
C GLY A 177 1.28 4.63 13.01
N PHE A 178 1.15 3.93 11.89
CA PHE A 178 0.04 4.11 10.94
C PHE A 178 -1.26 3.44 11.41
N ILE A 179 -1.15 2.44 12.29
CA ILE A 179 -2.29 1.76 12.92
C ILE A 179 -2.15 1.90 14.44
N GLY A 180 -3.16 2.47 15.10
CA GLY A 180 -3.18 2.63 16.56
C GLY A 180 -2.13 3.60 17.12
N GLY A 181 -1.58 4.48 16.27
CA GLY A 181 -0.59 5.48 16.66
C GLY A 181 -1.20 6.69 17.39
N THR A 182 -0.35 7.67 17.74
CA THR A 182 -0.77 8.91 18.44
C THR A 182 -0.86 10.15 17.55
N GLY A 183 -0.66 9.99 16.24
CA GLY A 183 -0.73 11.06 15.25
C GLY A 183 -2.17 11.47 14.91
N THR A 184 -2.34 12.14 13.76
CA THR A 184 -3.68 12.57 13.33
C THR A 184 -4.47 11.39 12.80
N GLU A 185 -5.66 11.15 13.34
CA GLU A 185 -6.55 10.09 12.85
C GLU A 185 -7.12 10.43 11.48
N ILE A 186 -7.16 9.42 10.61
CA ILE A 186 -7.82 9.46 9.30
C ILE A 186 -8.70 8.21 9.18
N THR A 187 -9.84 8.33 8.51
CA THR A 187 -10.80 7.22 8.37
C THR A 187 -11.08 6.96 6.90
N TYR A 188 -11.11 5.69 6.52
CA TYR A 188 -11.47 5.24 5.17
C TYR A 188 -12.82 5.81 4.72
N PRO A 189 -12.94 6.30 3.47
CA PRO A 189 -11.95 6.21 2.38
C PRO A 189 -10.94 7.37 2.31
N GLY A 190 -10.89 8.24 3.33
CA GLY A 190 -10.13 9.49 3.29
C GLY A 190 -10.86 10.58 2.48
N PRO A 191 -10.25 11.77 2.36
CA PRO A 191 -10.88 12.91 1.70
C PRO A 191 -10.93 12.75 0.17
N GLY A 192 -11.88 13.44 -0.47
CA GLY A 192 -12.04 13.48 -1.93
C GLY A 192 -12.65 12.21 -2.53
N GLU A 193 -13.18 12.35 -3.75
CA GLU A 193 -13.76 11.26 -4.53
C GLU A 193 -12.69 10.30 -5.06
N ILE A 194 -13.07 9.03 -5.26
CA ILE A 194 -12.22 8.03 -5.90
C ILE A 194 -12.51 8.08 -7.41
N ASP A 195 -11.55 8.59 -8.19
CA ASP A 195 -11.68 8.71 -9.65
C ASP A 195 -11.03 7.53 -10.36
N THR A 196 -11.86 6.65 -10.93
CA THR A 196 -11.39 5.48 -11.70
C THR A 196 -11.15 5.80 -13.18
N THR A 197 -11.27 7.06 -13.60
CA THR A 197 -11.11 7.45 -15.00
C THR A 197 -9.70 7.15 -15.49
N GLY A 198 -9.60 6.35 -16.57
CA GLY A 198 -8.31 5.97 -17.16
C GLY A 198 -7.63 4.77 -16.48
N VAL A 199 -8.21 4.22 -15.41
CA VAL A 199 -7.77 2.97 -14.78
C VAL A 199 -8.60 1.81 -15.35
N GLY A 200 -7.91 0.84 -15.97
CA GLY A 200 -8.52 -0.37 -16.55
C GLY A 200 -8.41 -1.57 -15.61
N GLU A 201 -8.97 -2.71 -16.01
CA GLU A 201 -8.86 -3.99 -15.29
C GLU A 201 -9.20 -3.90 -13.79
N LEU A 202 -10.24 -3.13 -13.44
CA LEU A 202 -10.70 -2.91 -12.06
C LEU A 202 -11.19 -4.19 -11.35
N ARG A 203 -11.22 -5.34 -12.04
CA ARG A 203 -11.58 -6.65 -11.49
C ARG A 203 -10.68 -7.73 -12.13
N PRO A 204 -10.21 -8.74 -11.36
CA PRO A 204 -9.24 -9.75 -11.81
C PRO A 204 -9.81 -10.94 -12.60
#